data_AF-A0A841L9Q7-F1
#
_entry.id   AF-A0A841L9Q7-F1
#
_cell.length_a   1.000
_cell.length_b   1.000
_cell.length_c   1.000
_cell.angle_alpha   90.00
_cell.angle_beta   90.00
_cell.angle_gamma   90.00
#
_symmetry.space_group_name_H-M   'P 1'
#
loop_
_entity.id
_entity.type
_entity.pdbx_description
1 polymer ?
#
loop_
_entity_poly.entity_id
_entity_poly.type
_entity_poly.pdbx_seq_one_letter_code
_entity_poly.pdbx_strand_id
1 'polypeptide(L)'
;MAELKGEKPLGKKTKIFRTNIFLYGILLGLMMMLGIFLGSRNPLINHYMTLNTKKQEIFKYLEQIQSLEEKMYPISKESINWIHRYSKGKDGDLDSLDQNMMVIDELMMMSINIPASSQVMESHILFMEELKMIKSAMIEMEFAQNHDDARSIEKAQVYLKEFQTTANERRIALKTMMEQYKIPYIDLGDRIKYRTK
;
A
#
# COMPACT_ATOMS: atom_id res chain seq x y z
N MET A 1 -84.53 30.66 29.78
CA MET A 1 -84.07 30.05 28.51
C MET A 1 -83.33 31.15 27.75
N ALA A 2 -82.07 31.07 27.33
CA ALA A 2 -81.07 30.01 27.28
C ALA A 2 -79.67 30.65 27.42
N GLU A 3 -78.73 29.95 28.07
CA GLU A 3 -77.32 30.34 28.17
C GLU A 3 -76.56 30.04 26.86
N LEU A 4 -75.90 31.06 26.32
CA LEU A 4 -74.94 30.94 25.22
C LEU A 4 -73.62 30.35 25.75
N LYS A 5 -73.32 29.10 25.40
CA LYS A 5 -72.00 28.49 25.57
C LYS A 5 -71.02 29.09 24.56
N GLY A 6 -70.08 29.90 25.04
CA GLY A 6 -68.94 30.38 24.27
C GLY A 6 -67.91 29.27 24.06
N GLU A 7 -67.61 28.98 22.79
CA GLU A 7 -66.48 28.14 22.37
C GLU A 7 -65.14 28.82 22.73
N LYS A 8 -64.21 28.06 23.33
CA LYS A 8 -62.84 28.53 23.60
C LYS A 8 -61.94 28.29 22.38
N PRO A 9 -61.07 29.24 21.98
CA PRO A 9 -60.24 29.08 20.79
C PRO A 9 -59.04 28.17 21.09
N LEU A 10 -59.03 26.97 20.49
CA LEU A 10 -57.93 25.98 20.60
C LEU A 10 -56.67 26.34 19.76
N GLY A 11 -56.63 27.47 19.05
CA GLY A 11 -55.62 27.75 18.01
C GLY A 11 -54.27 28.34 18.47
N LYS A 12 -54.14 28.82 19.71
CA LYS A 12 -52.90 29.52 20.16
C LYS A 12 -51.81 28.60 20.68
N LYS A 13 -52.15 27.49 21.36
CA LYS A 13 -51.16 26.61 22.01
C LYS A 13 -50.37 25.76 21.01
N THR A 14 -50.98 25.33 19.91
CA THR A 14 -50.33 24.54 18.85
C THR A 14 -49.38 25.36 17.99
N LYS A 15 -49.64 26.67 17.77
CA LYS A 15 -48.71 27.56 17.08
C LYS A 15 -47.41 27.73 17.87
N ILE A 16 -47.49 28.05 19.17
CA ILE A 16 -46.32 28.26 20.04
C ILE A 16 -45.44 27.00 20.12
N PHE A 17 -46.05 25.82 20.20
CA PHE A 17 -45.33 24.55 20.25
C PHE A 17 -44.53 24.27 18.96
N ARG A 18 -45.12 24.57 17.79
CA ARG A 18 -44.43 24.43 16.50
C ARG A 18 -43.28 25.44 16.33
N THR A 19 -43.44 26.68 16.79
CA THR A 19 -42.36 27.68 16.75
C THR A 19 -41.19 27.28 17.63
N ASN A 20 -41.47 26.72 18.81
CA ASN A 20 -40.42 26.27 19.73
C ASN A 20 -39.62 25.09 19.14
N ILE A 21 -40.28 24.10 18.53
CA ILE A 21 -39.59 22.97 17.88
C ILE A 21 -38.68 23.46 16.74
N PHE A 22 -39.13 24.41 15.94
CA PHE A 22 -38.33 24.97 14.84
C PHE A 22 -37.10 25.72 15.36
N LEU A 23 -37.27 26.50 16.44
CA LEU A 23 -36.16 27.18 17.12
C LEU A 23 -35.14 26.20 17.70
N TYR A 24 -35.58 25.11 18.33
CA TYR A 24 -34.66 24.07 18.82
C TYR A 24 -33.93 23.37 17.68
N GLY A 25 -34.61 23.11 16.55
CA GLY A 25 -33.97 22.54 15.36
C GLY A 25 -32.87 23.44 14.79
N ILE A 26 -33.12 24.74 14.72
CA ILE A 26 -32.11 25.74 14.30
C ILE A 26 -30.96 25.80 15.30
N LEU A 27 -31.24 25.79 16.61
CA LEU A 27 -30.21 25.84 17.65
C LEU A 27 -29.31 24.59 17.60
N LEU A 28 -29.89 23.42 17.38
CA LEU A 28 -29.17 22.15 17.31
C LEU A 28 -28.32 22.07 16.03
N GLY A 29 -28.84 22.55 14.90
CA GLY A 29 -28.07 22.70 13.67
C GLY A 29 -26.92 23.69 13.79
N LEU A 30 -27.13 24.83 14.46
CA LEU A 30 -26.09 25.80 14.77
C LEU A 30 -25.02 25.22 15.69
N MET A 31 -25.39 24.46 16.72
CA MET A 31 -24.43 23.79 17.61
C MET A 31 -23.60 22.74 16.88
N MET A 32 -24.20 21.96 15.97
CA MET A 32 -23.45 21.01 15.12
C MET A 32 -22.47 21.74 14.19
N MET A 33 -22.90 22.81 13.52
CA MET A 33 -22.04 23.63 12.65
C MET A 33 -20.90 24.26 13.45
N LEU A 34 -21.15 24.78 14.65
CA LEU A 34 -20.13 25.33 15.53
C LEU A 34 -19.14 24.25 16.01
N GLY A 35 -19.62 23.06 16.32
CA GLY A 35 -18.78 21.92 16.70
C GLY A 35 -17.85 21.49 15.56
N ILE A 36 -18.35 21.45 14.33
CA ILE A 36 -17.55 21.16 13.13
C ILE A 36 -16.54 22.29 12.88
N PHE A 37 -16.95 23.55 13.03
CA PHE A 37 -16.09 24.72 12.80
C PHE A 37 -14.98 24.88 13.85
N LEU A 38 -15.27 24.56 15.12
CA LEU A 38 -14.27 24.54 16.20
C LEU A 38 -13.38 23.29 16.10
N GLY A 39 -13.94 22.15 15.71
CA GLY A 39 -13.21 20.90 15.50
C GLY A 39 -12.21 20.99 14.34
N SER A 40 -12.56 21.66 13.24
CA SER A 40 -11.69 21.86 12.08
C SER A 40 -10.54 22.84 12.32
N ARG A 41 -10.61 23.66 13.38
CA ARG A 41 -9.51 24.54 13.83
C ARG A 41 -8.63 23.92 14.92
N ASN A 42 -8.99 22.75 15.43
CA ASN A 42 -8.20 22.08 16.46
C ASN A 42 -7.08 21.26 15.79
N PRO A 43 -5.80 21.64 15.95
CA PRO A 43 -4.69 21.02 15.24
C PRO A 43 -4.56 19.52 15.52
N LEU A 44 -5.01 19.05 16.69
CA LEU A 44 -5.01 17.63 17.04
C LEU A 44 -6.00 16.83 16.18
N ILE A 45 -7.22 17.32 15.98
CA ILE A 45 -8.26 16.61 15.20
C ILE A 45 -7.83 16.52 13.74
N ASN A 46 -7.30 17.61 13.18
CA ASN A 46 -6.75 17.60 11.82
C ASN A 46 -5.53 16.68 11.69
N HIS A 47 -4.66 16.61 12.71
CA HIS A 47 -3.54 15.68 12.73
C HIS A 47 -3.99 14.21 12.75
N TYR A 48 -4.97 13.85 13.58
CA TYR A 48 -5.52 12.49 13.62
C TYR A 48 -6.25 12.11 12.32
N MET A 49 -7.07 13.01 11.77
CA MET A 49 -7.76 12.79 10.49
C MET A 49 -6.75 12.57 9.35
N THR A 50 -5.75 13.44 9.22
CA THR A 50 -4.73 13.33 8.16
C THR A 50 -3.85 12.10 8.32
N LEU A 51 -3.50 11.70 9.55
CA LEU A 51 -2.73 10.47 9.80
C LEU A 51 -3.53 9.22 9.41
N ASN A 52 -4.83 9.19 9.70
CA ASN A 52 -5.70 8.08 9.31
C ASN A 52 -5.88 7.98 7.79
N THR A 53 -6.05 9.10 7.07
CA THR A 53 -6.13 9.10 5.60
C THR A 53 -4.84 8.54 4.99
N LYS A 54 -3.67 8.99 5.45
CA LYS A 54 -2.37 8.48 4.97
C LYS A 54 -2.20 7.00 5.27
N LYS A 55 -2.63 6.54 6.46
CA LYS A 55 -2.57 5.12 6.82
C LYS A 55 -3.45 4.26 5.89
N GLN A 56 -4.62 4.75 5.51
CA GLN A 56 -5.49 4.06 4.54
C GLN A 56 -4.85 3.95 3.16
N GLU A 57 -4.20 5.02 2.69
CA GLU A 57 -3.45 4.99 1.42
C GLU A 57 -2.32 3.96 1.45
N ILE A 58 -1.57 3.90 2.56
CA ILE A 58 -0.52 2.90 2.77
C ILE A 58 -1.11 1.49 2.72
N PHE A 59 -2.21 1.22 3.44
CA PHE A 59 -2.82 -0.11 3.43
C PHE A 59 -3.34 -0.52 2.05
N LYS A 60 -3.97 0.40 1.31
CA LYS A 60 -4.43 0.13 -0.06
C LYS A 60 -3.27 -0.26 -0.98
N TYR A 61 -2.14 0.44 -0.86
CA TYR A 61 -0.91 0.10 -1.58
C TYR A 61 -0.38 -1.28 -1.16
N LEU A 62 -0.23 -1.51 0.16
CA LEU A 62 0.31 -2.75 0.70
C LEU A 62 -0.54 -3.97 0.33
N GLU A 63 -1.86 -3.84 0.28
CA GLU A 63 -2.77 -4.91 -0.13
C GLU A 63 -2.54 -5.34 -1.59
N GLN A 64 -2.28 -4.37 -2.48
CA GLN A 64 -2.01 -4.65 -3.88
C GLN A 64 -0.62 -5.25 -4.08
N ILE A 65 0.41 -4.64 -3.47
CA ILE A 65 1.80 -5.04 -3.65
C ILE A 65 2.12 -6.42 -3.05
N GLN A 66 1.44 -6.79 -1.95
CA GLN A 66 1.70 -8.05 -1.27
C GLN A 66 1.49 -9.26 -2.19
N SER A 67 0.47 -9.23 -3.05
CA SER A 67 0.22 -10.31 -4.01
C SER A 67 1.33 -10.47 -5.05
N LEU A 68 1.99 -9.37 -5.42
CA LEU A 68 3.13 -9.36 -6.34
C LEU A 68 4.40 -9.85 -5.63
N GLU A 69 4.65 -9.40 -4.40
CA GLU A 69 5.75 -9.86 -3.56
C GLU A 69 5.71 -11.39 -3.34
N GLU A 70 4.53 -11.93 -3.05
CA GLU A 70 4.32 -13.37 -2.84
C GLU A 70 4.64 -14.20 -4.09
N LYS A 71 4.47 -13.64 -5.29
CA LYS A 71 4.89 -14.27 -6.56
C LYS A 71 6.39 -14.05 -6.86
N MET A 72 6.92 -12.87 -6.55
CA MET A 72 8.32 -12.53 -6.82
C MET A 72 9.30 -13.32 -5.95
N TYR A 73 9.04 -13.47 -4.65
CA TYR A 73 10.02 -14.06 -3.72
C TYR A 73 10.42 -15.51 -4.03
N PRO A 74 9.50 -16.42 -4.43
CA PRO A 74 9.89 -17.75 -4.89
C PRO A 74 10.81 -17.70 -6.11
N ILE A 75 10.48 -16.87 -7.10
CA ILE A 75 11.25 -16.70 -8.34
C ILE A 75 12.66 -16.20 -8.01
N SER A 76 12.78 -15.12 -7.26
CA SER A 76 14.09 -14.56 -6.92
C SER A 76 14.97 -15.55 -6.17
N LYS A 77 14.39 -16.32 -5.24
CA LYS A 77 15.09 -17.40 -4.53
C LYS A 77 15.54 -18.51 -5.48
N GLU A 78 14.69 -18.90 -6.42
CA GLU A 78 15.02 -19.89 -7.44
C GLU A 78 16.16 -19.39 -8.33
N SER A 79 16.08 -18.18 -8.88
CA SER A 79 17.10 -17.57 -9.73
C SER A 79 18.45 -17.46 -9.01
N ILE A 80 18.46 -17.03 -7.75
CA ILE A 80 19.69 -16.97 -6.94
C ILE A 80 20.32 -18.36 -6.79
N ASN A 81 19.52 -19.36 -6.44
CA ASN A 81 20.00 -20.74 -6.28
C ASN A 81 20.49 -21.32 -7.60
N TRP A 82 19.80 -21.01 -8.69
CA TRP A 82 20.14 -21.46 -10.02
C TRP A 82 21.46 -20.88 -10.50
N ILE A 83 21.66 -19.56 -10.38
CA ILE A 83 22.93 -18.88 -10.69
C ILE A 83 24.08 -19.48 -9.90
N HIS A 84 23.88 -19.74 -8.60
CA HIS A 84 24.88 -20.36 -7.75
C HIS A 84 25.20 -21.83 -8.12
N ARG A 85 24.23 -22.58 -8.67
CA ARG A 85 24.45 -23.94 -9.17
C ARG A 85 25.18 -23.94 -10.50
N TYR A 86 24.78 -23.06 -11.42
CA TYR A 86 25.39 -22.94 -12.73
C TYR A 86 26.85 -22.50 -12.64
N SER A 87 27.17 -21.56 -11.76
CA SER A 87 28.57 -21.17 -11.48
C SER A 87 29.43 -22.31 -10.91
N LYS A 88 28.83 -23.42 -10.48
CA LYS A 88 29.49 -24.64 -10.01
C LYS A 88 29.50 -25.76 -11.06
N GLY A 89 29.17 -25.46 -12.32
CA GLY A 89 29.18 -26.40 -13.43
C GLY A 89 28.02 -27.40 -13.42
N LYS A 90 26.88 -27.03 -12.84
CA LYS A 90 25.64 -27.83 -12.94
C LYS A 90 24.72 -27.22 -13.99
N ASP A 91 24.19 -28.05 -14.88
CA ASP A 91 23.25 -27.63 -15.92
C ASP A 91 22.03 -26.93 -15.33
N GLY A 92 21.65 -25.85 -16.01
CA GLY A 92 20.48 -25.05 -15.70
C GLY A 92 19.25 -25.45 -16.51
N ASP A 93 18.07 -25.35 -15.89
CA ASP A 93 16.79 -25.53 -16.57
C ASP A 93 16.38 -24.22 -17.26
N LEU A 94 16.60 -24.13 -18.58
CA LEU A 94 16.24 -22.97 -19.40
C LEU A 94 14.72 -22.74 -19.46
N ASP A 95 13.93 -23.81 -19.49
CA ASP A 95 12.48 -23.68 -19.60
C ASP A 95 11.90 -23.02 -18.33
N SER A 96 12.45 -23.34 -17.16
CA SER A 96 12.11 -22.64 -15.90
C SER A 96 12.54 -21.18 -15.93
N LEU A 97 13.71 -20.87 -16.49
CA LEU A 97 14.21 -19.49 -16.60
C LEU A 97 13.28 -18.62 -17.44
N ASP A 98 12.88 -19.10 -18.62
CA ASP A 98 12.00 -18.37 -19.53
C ASP A 98 10.62 -18.12 -18.91
N GLN A 99 10.04 -19.14 -18.27
CA GLN A 99 8.78 -19.00 -17.55
C GLN A 99 8.89 -17.95 -16.43
N ASN A 100 9.98 -17.98 -15.66
CA ASN A 100 10.22 -17.03 -14.59
C ASN A 100 10.40 -15.60 -15.12
N MET A 101 11.09 -15.41 -16.25
CA MET A 101 11.21 -14.10 -16.90
C MET A 101 9.86 -13.55 -17.36
N MET A 102 9.00 -14.40 -17.95
CA MET A 102 7.63 -14.01 -18.33
C MET A 102 6.81 -13.56 -17.13
N VAL A 103 6.91 -14.26 -16.00
CA VAL A 103 6.21 -13.87 -14.77
C VAL A 103 6.74 -12.54 -14.25
N ILE A 104 8.07 -12.31 -14.24
CA ILE A 104 8.61 -11.02 -13.82
C ILE A 104 8.11 -9.87 -14.72
N ASP A 105 7.99 -10.08 -16.03
CA ASP A 105 7.42 -9.09 -16.93
C ASP A 105 5.97 -8.76 -16.61
N GLU A 106 5.16 -9.76 -16.30
CA GLU A 106 3.80 -9.56 -15.80
C GLU A 106 3.81 -8.75 -14.49
N LEU A 107 4.68 -9.10 -13.53
CA LEU A 107 4.80 -8.38 -12.26
C LEU A 107 5.22 -6.92 -12.46
N MET A 108 6.14 -6.64 -13.36
CA MET A 108 6.57 -5.26 -13.68
C MET A 108 5.39 -4.46 -14.25
N MET A 109 4.64 -5.02 -15.20
CA MET A 109 3.47 -4.37 -15.77
C MET A 109 2.36 -4.13 -14.74
N MET A 110 2.08 -5.11 -13.88
CA MET A 110 1.11 -4.96 -12.79
C MET A 110 1.56 -3.87 -11.80
N SER A 111 2.84 -3.84 -11.46
CA SER A 111 3.39 -2.91 -10.49
C SER A 111 3.31 -1.45 -10.97
N ILE A 112 3.60 -1.18 -12.25
CA ILE A 112 3.46 0.18 -12.84
C ILE A 112 2.04 0.74 -12.66
N ASN A 113 1.03 -0.13 -12.63
CA ASN A 113 -0.37 0.28 -12.51
C ASN A 113 -0.84 0.45 -11.06
N ILE A 114 0.00 0.18 -10.06
CA ILE A 114 -0.33 0.37 -8.65
C ILE A 114 -0.15 1.84 -8.28
N PRO A 115 -1.21 2.56 -7.85
CA PRO A 115 -1.07 3.94 -7.41
C PRO A 115 -0.25 4.02 -6.12
N ALA A 116 0.89 4.71 -6.19
CA ALA A 116 1.76 4.96 -5.05
C ALA A 116 1.56 6.40 -4.53
N SER A 117 1.13 6.55 -3.27
CA SER A 117 1.12 7.85 -2.60
C SER A 117 2.54 8.26 -2.19
N SER A 118 2.73 9.52 -1.79
CA SER A 118 4.05 10.02 -1.37
C SER A 118 4.63 9.28 -0.16
N GLN A 119 3.81 8.58 0.63
CA GLN A 119 4.24 7.80 1.78
C GLN A 119 4.85 6.45 1.41
N VAL A 120 4.47 5.89 0.26
CA VAL A 120 4.89 4.55 -0.21
C VAL A 120 5.78 4.61 -1.45
N MET A 121 5.95 5.79 -2.06
CA MET A 121 6.64 5.98 -3.33
C MET A 121 8.06 5.40 -3.34
N GLU A 122 8.83 5.62 -2.28
CA GLU A 122 10.18 5.08 -2.15
C GLU A 122 10.18 3.54 -2.20
N SER A 123 9.34 2.90 -1.37
CA SER A 123 9.19 1.43 -1.38
C SER A 123 8.70 0.89 -2.72
N HIS A 124 7.87 1.67 -3.43
CA HIS A 124 7.35 1.31 -4.74
C HIS A 124 8.44 1.33 -5.83
N ILE A 125 9.25 2.39 -5.86
CA ILE A 125 10.38 2.50 -6.78
C ILE A 125 11.38 1.36 -6.53
N LEU A 126 11.73 1.12 -5.26
CA LEU A 126 12.66 0.06 -4.91
C LEU A 126 12.13 -1.33 -5.29
N PHE A 127 10.82 -1.57 -5.21
CA PHE A 127 10.23 -2.82 -5.71
C PHE A 127 10.38 -2.99 -7.22
N MET A 128 10.14 -1.92 -7.98
CA MET A 128 10.33 -1.93 -9.43
C MET A 128 11.79 -2.19 -9.81
N GLU A 129 12.73 -1.65 -9.03
CA GLU A 129 14.16 -1.91 -9.18
C GLU A 129 14.52 -3.37 -8.87
N GLU A 130 13.97 -3.95 -7.79
CA GLU A 130 14.12 -5.38 -7.49
C GLU A 130 13.71 -6.26 -8.67
N LEU A 131 12.53 -6.01 -9.25
CA LEU A 131 12.03 -6.74 -10.42
C LEU A 131 12.95 -6.58 -11.64
N LYS A 132 13.47 -5.36 -11.88
CA LYS A 132 14.39 -5.10 -12.98
C LYS A 132 15.72 -5.83 -12.80
N MET A 133 16.28 -5.81 -11.59
CA MET A 133 17.57 -6.46 -11.30
C MET A 133 17.47 -7.97 -11.43
N ILE A 134 16.40 -8.59 -10.90
CA ILE A 134 16.24 -10.03 -11.02
C ILE A 134 16.02 -10.45 -12.48
N LYS A 135 15.27 -9.67 -13.27
CA LYS A 135 15.12 -9.90 -14.71
C LYS A 135 16.47 -9.80 -15.45
N SER A 136 17.25 -8.77 -15.14
CA SER A 136 18.56 -8.54 -15.79
C SER A 136 19.53 -9.68 -15.48
N ALA A 137 19.51 -10.19 -14.24
CA ALA A 137 20.25 -11.38 -13.87
C ALA A 137 19.82 -12.62 -14.67
N MET A 138 18.51 -12.82 -14.87
CA MET A 138 18.00 -13.94 -15.66
C MET A 138 18.39 -13.86 -17.13
N ILE A 139 18.30 -12.68 -17.76
CA ILE A 139 18.70 -12.46 -19.16
C ILE A 139 20.19 -12.76 -19.36
N GLU A 140 21.06 -12.23 -18.49
CA GLU A 140 22.49 -12.49 -18.60
C GLU A 140 22.79 -13.99 -18.45
N MET A 141 22.06 -14.70 -17.61
CA MET A 141 22.25 -16.14 -17.49
C MET A 141 21.73 -16.95 -18.66
N GLU A 142 20.60 -16.56 -19.24
CA GLU A 142 20.10 -17.14 -20.50
C GLU A 142 21.19 -16.99 -21.58
N PHE A 143 21.77 -15.80 -21.69
CA PHE A 143 22.86 -15.53 -22.61
C PHE A 143 24.09 -16.39 -22.32
N ALA A 144 24.50 -16.48 -21.05
CA ALA A 144 25.63 -17.29 -20.61
C ALA A 144 25.44 -18.77 -20.95
N GLN A 145 24.23 -19.31 -20.80
CA GLN A 145 23.94 -20.71 -21.12
C GLN A 145 23.89 -20.98 -22.63
N ASN A 146 23.34 -20.04 -23.40
CA ASN A 146 23.24 -20.19 -24.86
C ASN A 146 24.58 -19.98 -25.58
N HIS A 147 25.52 -19.23 -25.00
CA HIS A 147 26.78 -18.84 -25.65
C HIS A 147 28.05 -19.29 -24.92
N ASP A 148 27.92 -20.01 -23.80
CA ASP A 148 29.03 -20.39 -22.91
C ASP A 148 29.88 -19.18 -22.48
N ASP A 149 29.23 -18.04 -22.20
CA ASP A 149 29.90 -16.78 -21.85
C ASP A 149 30.05 -16.60 -20.34
N ALA A 150 31.28 -16.82 -19.84
CA ALA A 150 31.64 -16.60 -18.45
C ALA A 150 31.42 -15.15 -17.98
N ARG A 151 31.54 -14.15 -18.87
CA ARG A 151 31.33 -12.73 -18.49
C ARG A 151 29.88 -12.44 -18.15
N SER A 152 28.95 -13.08 -18.85
CA SER A 152 27.54 -12.94 -18.54
C SER A 152 27.17 -13.57 -17.20
N ILE A 153 27.85 -14.65 -16.78
CA ILE A 153 27.72 -15.19 -15.42
C ILE A 153 28.16 -14.15 -14.38
N GLU A 154 29.30 -13.47 -14.60
CA GLU A 154 29.79 -12.43 -13.70
C GLU A 154 28.81 -11.25 -13.59
N LYS A 155 28.25 -10.79 -14.73
CA LYS A 155 27.23 -9.74 -14.74
C LYS A 155 25.95 -10.16 -14.01
N ALA A 156 25.49 -11.40 -14.20
CA ALA A 156 24.33 -11.92 -13.48
C ALA A 156 24.56 -11.88 -11.97
N GLN A 157 25.76 -12.22 -11.49
CA GLN A 157 26.11 -12.11 -10.07
C GLN A 157 26.13 -10.65 -9.58
N VAL A 158 26.57 -9.70 -10.40
CA VAL A 158 26.48 -8.27 -10.09
C VAL A 158 25.02 -7.86 -9.91
N TYR A 159 24.14 -8.18 -10.86
CA TYR A 159 22.72 -7.88 -10.75
C TYR A 159 22.05 -8.53 -9.53
N LEU A 160 22.43 -9.75 -9.16
CA LEU A 160 21.95 -10.38 -7.92
C LEU A 160 22.40 -9.65 -6.66
N LYS A 161 23.64 -9.16 -6.64
CA LYS A 161 24.16 -8.39 -5.51
C LYS A 161 23.44 -7.04 -5.39
N GLU A 162 23.18 -6.39 -6.52
CA GLU A 162 22.38 -5.16 -6.58
C GLU A 162 20.94 -5.43 -6.10
N PHE A 163 20.30 -6.50 -6.58
CA PHE A 163 18.99 -6.95 -6.10
C PHE A 163 18.96 -7.12 -4.57
N GLN A 164 19.95 -7.79 -3.97
CA GLN A 164 20.03 -7.97 -2.52
C GLN A 164 20.17 -6.64 -1.77
N THR A 165 20.93 -5.71 -2.35
CA THR A 165 21.14 -4.38 -1.77
C THR A 165 19.83 -3.57 -1.80
N THR A 166 19.17 -3.50 -2.97
CA THR A 166 17.87 -2.85 -3.14
C THR A 166 16.79 -3.46 -2.25
N ALA A 167 16.76 -4.80 -2.12
CA ALA A 167 15.83 -5.48 -1.23
C ALA A 167 16.01 -5.08 0.24
N ASN A 168 17.25 -4.90 0.68
CA ASN A 168 17.52 -4.42 2.03
C ASN A 168 17.16 -2.94 2.21
N GLU A 169 17.40 -2.09 1.21
CA GLU A 169 16.97 -0.68 1.23
C GLU A 169 15.45 -0.57 1.31
N ARG A 170 14.73 -1.36 0.49
CA ARG A 170 13.27 -1.42 0.52
C ARG A 170 12.74 -1.90 1.87
N ARG A 171 13.39 -2.91 2.46
CA ARG A 171 13.10 -3.37 3.82
C ARG A 171 13.19 -2.22 4.82
N ILE A 172 14.26 -1.44 4.78
CA ILE A 172 14.46 -0.29 5.67
C ILE A 172 13.41 0.81 5.42
N ALA A 173 13.07 1.10 4.16
CA ALA A 173 12.04 2.07 3.80
C ALA A 173 10.66 1.64 4.32
N LEU A 174 10.28 0.38 4.10
CA LEU A 174 9.04 -0.20 4.62
C LEU A 174 9.00 -0.15 6.16
N LYS A 175 10.11 -0.50 6.81
CA LYS A 175 10.24 -0.45 8.27
C LYS A 175 9.96 0.95 8.81
N THR A 176 10.67 1.93 8.24
CA THR A 176 10.59 3.34 8.62
C THR A 176 9.17 3.87 8.45
N MET A 177 8.54 3.57 7.31
CA MET A 177 7.15 3.91 7.04
C MET A 177 6.21 3.25 8.07
N MET A 178 6.35 1.95 8.32
CA MET A 178 5.47 1.23 9.24
C MET A 178 5.61 1.73 10.69
N GLU A 179 6.81 2.04 11.13
CA GLU A 179 7.07 2.65 12.44
C GLU A 179 6.45 4.05 12.55
N GLN A 180 6.63 4.89 11.52
CA GLN A 180 6.08 6.24 11.46
C GLN A 180 4.55 6.24 11.57
N TYR A 181 3.87 5.32 10.88
CA TYR A 181 2.41 5.24 10.84
C TYR A 181 1.80 4.24 11.83
N LYS A 182 2.61 3.68 12.74
CA LYS A 182 2.21 2.69 13.75
C LYS A 182 1.43 1.52 13.11
N ILE A 183 2.00 0.97 12.03
CA ILE A 183 1.51 -0.22 11.33
C ILE A 183 2.26 -1.42 11.89
N PRO A 184 1.59 -2.47 12.40
CA PRO A 184 2.26 -3.68 12.88
C PRO A 184 2.94 -4.45 11.75
N TYR A 185 4.17 -4.91 11.99
CA TYR A 185 4.95 -5.69 11.04
C TYR A 185 5.88 -6.69 11.74
N ILE A 186 6.42 -7.63 10.98
CA ILE A 186 7.42 -8.61 11.39
C ILE A 186 8.62 -8.46 10.44
N ASP A 187 9.79 -8.15 10.99
CA ASP A 187 11.06 -8.12 10.27
C ASP A 187 11.63 -9.54 10.19
N LEU A 188 11.82 -10.07 8.98
CA LEU A 188 12.37 -11.41 8.74
C LEU A 188 13.88 -11.36 8.40
N GLY A 189 14.50 -10.17 8.41
CA GLY A 189 15.90 -9.98 8.06
C GLY A 189 16.12 -9.67 6.58
N ASP A 190 15.54 -10.48 5.70
CA ASP A 190 15.60 -10.32 4.23
C ASP A 190 14.39 -9.57 3.65
N ARG A 191 13.27 -9.55 4.39
CA ARG A 191 12.02 -8.87 4.00
C ARG A 191 11.19 -8.48 5.21
N ILE A 192 10.15 -7.68 4.98
CA ILE A 192 9.14 -7.35 5.99
C ILE A 192 7.84 -8.07 5.66
N LYS A 193 7.28 -8.75 6.66
CA LYS A 193 5.93 -9.30 6.59
C LYS A 193 4.97 -8.41 7.37
N TYR A 194 3.85 -8.07 6.75
CA TYR A 194 2.83 -7.21 7.33
C TYR A 194 1.45 -7.84 7.14
N ARG A 195 0.46 -7.34 7.88
CA ARG A 195 -0.95 -7.69 7.68
C ARG A 195 -1.69 -6.47 7.14
N THR A 196 -2.42 -6.67 6.07
CA THR A 196 -3.28 -5.68 5.40
C THR A 196 -4.75 -5.79 5.81
N LYS A 197 -5.10 -6.77 6.66
CA LYS A 197 -6.44 -7.03 7.18
C LYS A 197 -6.58 -6.61 8.65
#